data_AF-A0A1H6Q566-F1
#
_entry.id   AF-A0A1H6Q566-F1
#
_cell.length_a   1.000
_cell.length_b   1.000
_cell.length_c   1.000
_cell.angle_alpha   90.00
_cell.angle_beta   90.00
_cell.angle_gamma   90.00
#
_symmetry.space_group_name_H-M   'P 1'
#
loop_
_entity.id
_entity.type
_entity.pdbx_description
1 polymer ?
#
loop_
_entity_poly.entity_id
_entity_poly.type
_entity_poly.pdbx_seq_one_letter_code
_entity_poly.pdbx_strand_id
1 'polypeptide(L)'
;MHGHVDGKLDFEYRNFTPPNPIDTTTLHTDQTHTMIIPVRCFSCGKVVGDKWETYLTYLQDDMSEGDALDKLELKRYCCRRMILTHVDLIEKFLRYNTLEKKGDV
;
A
#
# COMPACT_ATOMS: atom_id res chain seq x y z
N MET A 1 19.91 -43.06 16.44
CA MET A 1 18.82 -42.93 17.43
C MET A 1 19.15 -41.74 18.32
N HIS A 2 18.26 -40.74 18.32
CA HIS A 2 18.18 -39.57 19.21
C HIS A 2 19.24 -38.46 19.07
N GLY A 3 18.97 -37.51 18.16
CA GLY A 3 19.44 -36.13 18.27
C GLY A 3 18.36 -35.27 18.92
N HIS A 4 18.70 -34.68 20.06
CA HIS A 4 17.86 -33.80 20.88
C HIS A 4 17.85 -32.39 20.25
N VAL A 5 16.69 -31.77 20.17
CA VAL A 5 16.53 -30.34 19.82
C VAL A 5 16.63 -29.54 21.11
N ASP A 6 17.44 -28.49 21.14
CA ASP A 6 17.26 -27.39 22.08
C ASP A 6 17.65 -26.07 21.42
N GLY A 7 16.69 -25.15 21.40
CA GLY A 7 16.79 -23.86 20.76
C GLY A 7 17.73 -22.91 21.49
N LYS A 8 18.53 -22.18 20.71
CA LYS A 8 19.08 -20.90 21.11
C LYS A 8 19.05 -19.97 19.90
N LEU A 9 17.92 -19.27 19.78
CA LEU A 9 17.86 -17.98 19.13
C LEU A 9 18.78 -17.05 19.92
N ASP A 10 19.64 -16.31 19.21
CA ASP A 10 19.81 -14.86 19.36
C ASP A 10 21.21 -14.42 18.92
N PHE A 11 21.24 -13.30 18.20
CA PHE A 11 22.25 -12.24 18.36
C PHE A 11 23.48 -12.19 17.42
N GLU A 12 23.31 -12.29 16.11
CA GLU A 12 24.23 -11.59 15.18
C GLU A 12 23.45 -10.83 14.11
N TYR A 13 22.86 -9.72 14.54
CA TYR A 13 22.29 -8.67 13.67
C TYR A 13 22.96 -7.33 14.02
N ARG A 14 24.29 -7.25 13.88
CA ARG A 14 25.04 -6.00 14.06
C ARG A 14 26.27 -6.02 13.17
N ASN A 15 26.16 -5.53 11.95
CA ASN A 15 27.19 -4.77 11.21
C ASN A 15 26.71 -4.36 9.82
N PHE A 16 25.61 -3.60 9.77
CA PHE A 16 25.32 -2.70 8.65
C PHE A 16 25.00 -1.36 9.27
N THR A 17 25.99 -0.47 9.39
CA THR A 17 25.73 0.94 9.70
C THR A 17 25.18 1.60 8.43
N PRO A 18 23.90 2.00 8.39
CA PRO A 18 23.37 2.71 7.24
C PRO A 18 23.99 4.11 7.16
N PRO A 19 24.34 4.61 5.96
CA PRO A 19 24.69 6.01 5.80
C PRO A 19 23.39 6.83 5.86
N ASN A 20 23.13 7.45 7.01
CA ASN A 20 22.70 8.85 7.18
C ASN A 20 21.77 9.03 8.40
N PRO A 21 21.86 10.17 9.12
CA PRO A 21 20.98 10.49 10.23
C PRO A 21 19.60 10.87 9.72
N ILE A 22 18.56 10.20 10.24
CA ILE A 22 17.17 10.56 9.99
C ILE A 22 16.81 11.67 10.98
N ASP A 23 16.61 12.88 10.47
CA ASP A 23 16.07 14.01 11.24
C ASP A 23 14.58 13.76 11.51
N THR A 24 14.24 13.51 12.77
CA THR A 24 12.90 13.10 13.23
C THR A 24 11.92 14.27 13.45
N THR A 25 12.12 15.42 12.79
CA THR A 25 11.30 16.63 13.05
C THR A 25 10.50 17.18 11.88
N THR A 26 10.40 16.48 10.76
CA THR A 26 9.41 16.83 9.72
C THR A 26 8.42 15.69 9.51
N LEU A 27 7.16 15.99 9.80
CA LEU A 27 6.00 15.36 9.16
C LEU A 27 6.11 15.60 7.65
N HIS A 28 6.98 14.86 6.97
CA HIS A 28 6.72 14.46 5.62
C HIS A 28 6.35 13.00 5.70
N THR A 29 5.05 12.76 5.77
CA THR A 29 4.50 11.56 5.16
C THR A 29 5.19 11.44 3.80
N ASP A 30 6.03 10.42 3.62
CA ASP A 30 6.51 9.99 2.32
C ASP A 30 5.27 9.57 1.53
N GLN A 31 4.60 10.58 1.00
CA GLN A 31 3.39 10.50 0.25
C GLN A 31 3.85 10.27 -1.18
N THR A 32 4.31 9.04 -1.42
CA THR A 32 4.25 8.44 -2.75
C THR A 32 2.77 8.30 -3.10
N HIS A 33 2.18 9.44 -3.46
CA HIS A 33 0.82 9.61 -3.86
C HIS A 33 0.60 8.92 -5.19
N THR A 34 0.27 7.63 -5.16
CA THR A 34 -0.21 6.91 -6.33
C THR A 34 -1.61 7.40 -6.64
N MET A 35 -1.71 8.32 -7.59
CA MET A 35 -2.96 8.67 -8.27
C MET A 35 -3.55 7.43 -8.93
N ILE A 36 -4.85 7.21 -8.74
CA ILE A 36 -5.67 6.09 -9.23
C ILE A 36 -5.07 4.68 -9.05
N ILE A 37 -5.92 3.69 -8.80
CA ILE A 37 -5.43 2.34 -8.55
C ILE A 37 -4.80 1.76 -9.82
N PRO A 38 -3.63 1.08 -9.73
CA PRO A 38 -3.01 0.50 -10.93
C PRO A 38 -3.91 -0.57 -11.54
N VAL A 39 -4.10 -0.50 -12.87
CA VAL A 39 -4.92 -1.46 -13.63
C VAL A 39 -4.44 -2.90 -13.42
N ARG A 40 -3.12 -3.11 -13.36
CA ARG A 40 -2.47 -4.40 -13.12
C ARG A 40 -1.46 -4.30 -11.99
N CYS A 41 -1.30 -5.40 -11.24
CA CYS A 41 -0.24 -5.49 -10.24
C CYS A 41 1.15 -5.46 -10.89
N PHE A 42 2.04 -4.61 -10.36
CA PHE A 42 3.41 -4.43 -10.86
C PHE A 42 4.29 -5.68 -10.79
N SER A 43 3.95 -6.67 -9.97
CA SER A 43 4.73 -7.90 -9.84
C SER A 43 4.09 -9.09 -10.55
N CYS A 44 2.78 -9.30 -10.36
CA CYS A 44 2.09 -10.50 -10.84
C CYS A 44 1.37 -10.29 -12.18
N GLY A 45 1.19 -9.04 -12.65
CA GLY A 45 0.45 -8.72 -13.87
C GLY A 45 -1.06 -9.00 -13.82
N LYS A 46 -1.58 -9.55 -12.71
CA LYS A 46 -3.01 -9.77 -12.47
C LYS A 46 -3.74 -8.43 -12.53
N VAL A 47 -4.94 -8.42 -13.11
CA VAL A 47 -5.82 -7.25 -13.13
C VAL A 47 -6.32 -7.00 -11.70
N VAL A 48 -6.18 -5.75 -11.25
CA VAL A 48 -6.50 -5.30 -9.90
C VAL A 48 -7.41 -4.07 -9.92
N GLY A 49 -7.35 -3.23 -10.96
CA GLY A 49 -8.10 -1.97 -11.00
C GLY A 49 -9.63 -2.12 -10.99
N ASP A 50 -10.15 -3.27 -11.46
CA ASP A 50 -11.57 -3.61 -11.44
C ASP A 50 -12.12 -3.92 -10.04
N LYS A 51 -11.24 -4.17 -9.06
CA LYS A 51 -11.62 -4.72 -7.75
C LYS A 51 -11.72 -3.68 -6.64
N TRP A 52 -11.29 -2.44 -6.91
CA TRP A 52 -11.24 -1.38 -5.91
C TRP A 52 -12.62 -1.00 -5.38
N GLU A 53 -13.59 -0.80 -6.27
CA GLU A 53 -14.95 -0.43 -5.87
C GLU A 53 -15.61 -1.53 -5.04
N THR A 54 -15.48 -2.80 -5.46
CA THR A 54 -15.99 -3.94 -4.69
C THR A 54 -15.31 -4.08 -3.33
N TYR A 55 -14.01 -3.77 -3.23
CA TYR A 55 -13.30 -3.73 -1.95
C TYR A 55 -13.90 -2.67 -1.02
N LEU A 56 -14.18 -1.47 -1.52
CA LEU A 56 -14.83 -0.41 -0.73
C LEU A 56 -16.24 -0.80 -0.28
N THR A 57 -17.03 -1.47 -1.12
CA THR A 57 -18.35 -2.00 -0.73
C THR A 57 -18.21 -2.99 0.44
N TYR A 58 -17.25 -3.91 0.39
CA TYR A 58 -17.04 -4.85 1.51
C TYR A 58 -16.63 -4.16 2.80
N LEU A 59 -15.82 -3.09 2.73
CA LEU A 59 -15.48 -2.32 3.93
C LEU A 59 -16.69 -1.53 4.48
N GLN A 60 -17.59 -1.07 3.61
CA GLN A 60 -18.85 -0.44 4.04
C GLN A 60 -19.80 -1.43 4.72
N ASP A 61 -19.72 -2.70 4.33
CA ASP A 61 -20.48 -3.81 4.94
C ASP A 61 -19.84 -4.36 6.23
N ASP A 62 -18.95 -3.60 6.89
CA ASP A 62 -18.23 -3.98 8.12
C ASP A 62 -17.39 -5.27 8.01
N MET A 63 -16.91 -5.62 6.81
CA MET A 63 -16.00 -6.74 6.64
C MET A 63 -14.55 -6.40 7.01
N SER A 64 -13.81 -7.39 7.50
CA SER A 64 -12.35 -7.26 7.71
C SER A 64 -11.60 -7.12 6.37
N GLU A 65 -10.49 -6.37 6.34
CA GLU A 65 -9.74 -6.17 5.10
C GLU A 65 -9.19 -7.49 4.54
N GLY A 66 -8.81 -8.41 5.43
CA GLY A 66 -8.32 -9.74 5.08
C GLY A 66 -9.37 -10.57 4.32
N ASP A 67 -10.57 -10.66 4.89
CA ASP A 67 -11.68 -11.43 4.31
C ASP A 67 -12.16 -10.80 3.00
N ALA A 68 -12.18 -9.47 2.91
CA ALA A 68 -12.53 -8.75 1.69
C ALA A 68 -11.54 -9.08 0.56
N LEU A 69 -10.23 -9.10 0.83
CA LEU A 69 -9.21 -9.46 -0.16
C LEU A 69 -9.28 -10.93 -0.59
N ASP A 70 -9.69 -11.82 0.31
CA ASP A 70 -9.90 -13.23 0.02
C ASP A 70 -11.12 -13.44 -0.88
N LYS A 71 -12.23 -12.73 -0.63
CA LYS A 71 -13.41 -12.72 -1.52
C LYS A 71 -13.09 -12.20 -2.92
N LEU A 72 -12.17 -11.24 -3.04
CA LEU A 72 -11.67 -10.70 -4.31
C LEU A 72 -10.67 -11.63 -5.03
N GLU A 73 -10.41 -12.82 -4.48
CA GLU A 73 -9.49 -13.83 -5.00
C GLU A 73 -8.04 -13.32 -5.14
N LEU A 74 -7.61 -12.38 -4.29
CA LEU A 74 -6.26 -11.84 -4.31
C LEU A 74 -5.31 -12.70 -3.46
N LYS A 75 -5.04 -13.93 -3.88
CA LYS A 75 -4.23 -14.89 -3.10
C LYS A 75 -2.80 -14.42 -2.80
N ARG A 76 -2.12 -13.82 -3.79
CA ARG A 76 -0.71 -13.41 -3.68
C ARG A 76 -0.56 -12.06 -2.98
N TYR A 77 0.38 -11.98 -2.04
CA TYR A 77 0.71 -10.75 -1.30
C TYR A 77 1.02 -9.56 -2.22
N CYS A 78 1.67 -9.82 -3.37
CA CYS A 78 2.04 -8.77 -4.32
C CYS A 78 0.83 -8.08 -4.96
N CYS A 79 -0.28 -8.81 -5.15
CA CYS A 79 -1.50 -8.25 -5.69
C CYS A 79 -2.35 -7.63 -4.54
N ARG A 80 -2.28 -8.16 -3.30
CA ARG A 80 -2.93 -7.57 -2.10
C ARG A 80 -2.39 -6.19 -1.74
N ARG A 81 -1.06 -6.00 -1.78
CA ARG A 81 -0.44 -4.70 -1.46
C ARG A 81 -0.95 -3.57 -2.36
N MET A 82 -1.33 -3.88 -3.60
CA MET A 82 -1.85 -2.87 -4.54
C MET A 82 -3.20 -2.31 -4.11
N ILE A 83 -4.01 -3.08 -3.40
CA ILE A 83 -5.28 -2.61 -2.82
C ILE A 83 -5.02 -1.94 -1.46
N LEU A 84 -4.27 -2.62 -0.58
CA LEU A 84 -4.07 -2.18 0.81
C LEU A 84 -3.36 -0.83 0.95
N THR A 85 -2.40 -0.53 0.07
CA THR A 85 -1.63 0.72 0.14
C THR A 85 -2.12 1.78 -0.84
N HIS A 86 -3.23 1.54 -1.55
CA HIS A 86 -3.76 2.51 -2.49
C HIS A 86 -4.44 3.66 -1.73
N VAL A 87 -4.09 4.90 -2.11
CA VAL A 87 -4.74 6.12 -1.60
C VAL A 87 -5.31 6.87 -2.80
N ASP A 88 -6.63 6.98 -2.87
CA ASP A 88 -7.27 7.69 -3.98
C ASP A 88 -7.24 9.21 -3.77
N LEU A 89 -6.39 9.88 -4.52
CA LEU A 89 -6.20 11.33 -4.43
C LEU A 89 -6.84 12.06 -5.60
N ILE A 90 -7.41 11.35 -6.58
CA ILE A 90 -7.98 11.98 -7.77
C ILE A 90 -9.10 12.95 -7.40
N GLU A 91 -9.90 12.60 -6.40
CA GLU A 91 -11.00 13.45 -5.90
C GLU A 91 -10.52 14.80 -5.35
N LYS A 92 -9.30 14.84 -4.81
CA LYS A 92 -8.69 16.07 -4.30
C LYS A 92 -8.05 16.86 -5.44
N PHE A 93 -7.40 16.19 -6.39
CA PHE A 93 -6.78 16.83 -7.55
C PHE A 93 -7.79 17.47 -8.51
N LEU A 94 -8.94 16.82 -8.75
CA LEU A 94 -9.98 17.35 -9.64
C LEU A 94 -10.53 18.71 -9.20
N ARG A 95 -10.39 19.07 -7.92
CA ARG A 95 -10.81 20.38 -7.38
C ARG A 95 -9.84 21.51 -7.71
N TYR A 96 -8.62 21.22 -8.16
CA TYR A 96 -7.63 22.21 -8.54
C TYR A 96 -7.57 22.36 -10.07
N ASN A 97 -8.59 22.99 -10.65
CA ASN A 97 -8.57 23.34 -12.07
C ASN A 97 -7.70 24.59 -12.30
N THR A 98 -6.57 24.44 -12.97
CA THR A 98 -5.63 25.55 -13.24
C THR A 98 -6.20 26.59 -14.22
N LEU A 99 -7.27 26.25 -14.94
CA LEU A 99 -7.88 27.10 -15.95
C LEU A 99 -8.74 28.24 -15.37
N GLU A 100 -9.24 28.11 -14.13
CA GLU A 100 -10.10 29.15 -13.51
C GLU A 100 -9.29 30.36 -13.01
N LYS A 101 -7.97 30.23 -12.82
CA LYS A 101 -7.11 31.33 -12.35
C LYS A 101 -6.63 32.30 -13.44
N LYS A 102 -6.98 32.08 -14.71
CA LYS A 102 -6.52 32.92 -15.84
C LYS A 102 -7.53 34.00 -16.26
N GLY A 103 -8.53 34.27 -15.41
CA GLY A 103 -9.66 35.14 -15.72
C GLY A 103 -9.61 36.57 -15.19
N ASP A 104 -8.63 36.96 -14.37
CA ASP A 104 -8.60 38.30 -13.77
C ASP A 104 -7.15 38.85 -13.69
N VAL A 105 -6.63 39.36 -14.82
CA VAL A 105 -5.55 40.38 -14.87
C VAL A 105 -5.94 41.42 -15.90
#